data_AF-A0A9P8XPV2-F1
#
_entry.id   AF-A0A9P8XPV2-F1
#
_cell.length_a   1.000
_cell.length_b   1.000
_cell.length_c   1.000
_cell.angle_alpha   90.00
_cell.angle_beta   90.00
_cell.angle_gamma   90.00
#
_symmetry.space_group_name_H-M   'P 1'
#
loop_
_entity.id
_entity.type
_entity.pdbx_description
1 polymer ?
#
loop_
_entity_poly.entity_id
_entity_poly.type
_entity_poly.pdbx_seq_one_letter_code
_entity_poly.pdbx_strand_id
1 'polypeptide(L)'
;MHQRLVMHCLAEASGSVEIREELENRLSQWLLFECRFTGKSQLTSEMEFPERALSIAFNEGSDVIEIILRSLQRRAIIPPGIIAAIAARLEDQYQDVRGAAIQALRAQSALPTETVTAIVARLENEDWGVRHTAIKALHAQSALPAETVAAIAARLEDEDKDVRWAAIQALQALSALPAETATAIAARLEDWGMGRAVSDILRLHTTLYYTLLRGSYAHLLYRTALRESFEEQQSWYIDGSHFYVSTPEQITESPIHPPRINIGAMFGEVKAPNMSHLLAS
;
A
#
# COMPACT_ATOMS: atom_id res chain seq x y z
N MET A 1 -19.96 14.51 -31.48
CA MET A 1 -21.42 14.23 -31.47
C MET A 1 -21.74 12.82 -31.97
N HIS A 2 -21.25 12.41 -33.14
CA HIS A 2 -21.53 11.08 -33.70
C HIS A 2 -21.04 9.91 -32.82
N GLN A 3 -19.87 10.03 -32.18
CA GLN A 3 -19.23 8.92 -31.46
C GLN A 3 -19.96 8.60 -30.17
N ARG A 4 -20.44 9.63 -29.44
CA ARG A 4 -21.31 9.46 -28.27
C ARG A 4 -22.63 8.79 -28.62
N LEU A 5 -23.22 9.17 -29.74
CA LEU A 5 -24.47 8.54 -30.21
C LEU A 5 -24.24 7.06 -30.52
N VAL A 6 -23.13 6.71 -31.19
CA VAL A 6 -22.75 5.31 -31.44
C VAL A 6 -22.53 4.55 -30.12
N MET A 7 -21.86 5.14 -29.13
CA MET A 7 -21.67 4.51 -27.81
C MET A 7 -23.00 4.23 -27.12
N HIS A 8 -23.92 5.21 -27.07
CA HIS A 8 -25.23 5.02 -26.45
C HIS A 8 -26.06 3.94 -27.16
N CYS A 9 -26.08 3.95 -28.51
CA CYS A 9 -26.79 2.91 -29.26
C CYS A 9 -26.21 1.50 -29.00
N LEU A 10 -24.89 1.37 -28.86
CA LEU A 10 -24.24 0.09 -28.54
C LEU A 10 -24.50 -0.37 -27.10
N ALA A 11 -24.60 0.56 -26.15
CA ALA A 11 -24.92 0.27 -24.76
C ALA A 11 -26.38 -0.21 -24.58
N GLU A 12 -27.30 0.33 -25.36
CA GLU A 12 -28.73 -0.05 -25.31
C GLU A 12 -29.04 -1.33 -26.11
N ALA A 13 -28.35 -1.55 -27.23
CA ALA A 13 -28.52 -2.78 -28.00
C ALA A 13 -27.97 -3.97 -27.20
N SER A 14 -28.85 -4.83 -26.69
CA SER A 14 -28.47 -6.00 -25.87
C SER A 14 -28.18 -7.26 -26.72
N GLY A 15 -28.36 -7.18 -28.05
CA GLY A 15 -28.17 -8.30 -28.99
C GLY A 15 -26.90 -8.19 -29.86
N SER A 16 -26.54 -9.31 -30.51
CA SER A 16 -25.46 -9.34 -31.51
C SER A 16 -25.88 -8.58 -32.77
N VAL A 17 -25.53 -7.31 -32.82
CA VAL A 17 -25.64 -6.51 -34.04
C VAL A 17 -24.45 -6.89 -34.93
N GLU A 18 -24.67 -7.34 -36.17
CA GLU A 18 -23.62 -7.79 -37.09
C GLU A 18 -22.48 -6.77 -37.27
N ILE A 19 -22.78 -5.47 -37.10
CA ILE A 19 -21.80 -4.38 -37.24
C ILE A 19 -21.13 -3.95 -35.92
N ARG A 20 -21.43 -4.60 -34.78
CA ARG A 20 -20.90 -4.20 -33.47
C ARG A 20 -19.38 -4.19 -33.42
N GLU A 21 -18.75 -5.28 -33.86
CA GLU A 21 -17.29 -5.40 -33.79
C GLU A 21 -16.60 -4.32 -34.62
N GLU A 22 -17.12 -4.04 -35.82
CA GLU A 22 -16.60 -2.98 -36.69
C GLU A 22 -16.74 -1.60 -36.03
N LEU A 23 -17.88 -1.32 -35.40
CA LEU A 23 -18.07 -0.06 -34.68
C LEU A 23 -17.14 0.07 -33.47
N GLU A 24 -16.93 -1.00 -32.71
CA GLU A 24 -16.01 -1.01 -31.57
C GLU A 24 -14.54 -0.85 -32.01
N ASN A 25 -14.13 -1.46 -33.12
CA ASN A 25 -12.82 -1.25 -33.74
C ASN A 25 -12.64 0.22 -34.17
N ARG A 26 -13.67 0.84 -34.76
CA ARG A 26 -13.60 2.26 -35.13
C ARG A 26 -13.57 3.16 -33.90
N LEU A 27 -14.29 2.81 -32.84
CA LEU A 27 -14.26 3.56 -31.57
C LEU A 27 -12.87 3.47 -30.89
N SER A 28 -12.20 2.31 -30.92
CA SER A 28 -10.84 2.19 -30.41
C SER A 28 -9.86 3.06 -31.19
N GLN A 29 -9.94 3.06 -32.52
CA GLN A 29 -9.13 3.94 -33.38
C GLN A 29 -9.37 5.43 -33.09
N TRP A 30 -10.62 5.83 -32.88
CA TRP A 30 -10.96 7.19 -32.50
C TRP A 30 -10.44 7.59 -31.13
N LEU A 31 -10.48 6.68 -30.15
CA LEU A 31 -9.88 6.90 -28.83
C LEU A 31 -8.37 7.11 -28.95
N LEU A 32 -7.67 6.24 -29.68
CA LEU A 32 -6.22 6.38 -29.89
C LEU A 32 -5.87 7.69 -30.60
N PHE A 33 -6.65 8.06 -31.61
CA PHE A 33 -6.50 9.35 -32.30
C PHE A 33 -6.72 10.53 -31.34
N GLU A 34 -7.78 10.51 -30.51
CA GLU A 34 -8.06 11.56 -29.53
C GLU A 34 -6.89 11.74 -28.55
N CYS A 35 -6.34 10.62 -28.04
CA CYS A 35 -5.18 10.62 -27.15
C CYS A 35 -3.98 11.30 -27.81
N ARG A 36 -3.63 10.90 -29.03
CA ARG A 36 -2.48 11.45 -29.78
C ARG A 36 -2.68 12.91 -30.15
N PHE A 37 -3.90 13.30 -30.51
CA PHE A 37 -4.20 14.64 -30.99
C PHE A 37 -4.31 15.66 -29.85
N THR A 38 -4.86 15.27 -28.70
CA THR A 38 -5.16 16.20 -27.60
C THR A 38 -4.29 16.01 -26.35
N GLY A 39 -3.57 14.90 -26.24
CA GLY A 39 -2.85 14.51 -25.03
C GLY A 39 -3.78 14.08 -23.88
N LYS A 40 -5.09 13.88 -24.14
CA LYS A 40 -6.12 13.50 -23.17
C LYS A 40 -7.13 12.57 -23.86
N SER A 41 -7.99 11.91 -23.08
CA SER A 41 -9.15 11.23 -23.64
C SER A 41 -10.43 11.47 -22.84
N GLN A 42 -11.40 12.14 -23.45
CA GLN A 42 -12.76 12.24 -22.93
C GLN A 42 -13.50 10.92 -23.14
N LEU A 43 -13.31 10.27 -24.29
CA LEU A 43 -13.94 8.99 -24.61
C LEU A 43 -13.62 7.91 -23.57
N THR A 44 -12.35 7.82 -23.17
CA THR A 44 -11.90 6.89 -22.11
C THR A 44 -12.54 7.22 -20.76
N SER A 45 -12.94 8.46 -20.49
CA SER A 45 -13.55 8.83 -19.21
C SER A 45 -15.05 8.50 -19.14
N GLU A 46 -15.71 8.22 -20.28
CA GLU A 46 -17.15 7.95 -20.37
C GLU A 46 -17.47 6.50 -19.99
N MET A 47 -18.48 6.29 -19.15
CA MET A 47 -18.84 4.97 -18.62
C MET A 47 -19.45 4.05 -19.68
N GLU A 48 -20.09 4.65 -20.69
CA GLU A 48 -20.75 3.99 -21.81
C GLU A 48 -19.77 3.57 -22.92
N PHE A 49 -18.50 3.95 -22.82
CA PHE A 49 -17.51 3.56 -23.82
C PHE A 49 -17.29 2.03 -23.76
N PRO A 50 -17.45 1.31 -24.89
CA PRO A 50 -17.46 -0.16 -24.90
C PRO A 50 -16.17 -0.80 -24.37
N GLU A 51 -16.32 -1.84 -23.53
CA GLU A 51 -15.19 -2.57 -22.93
C GLU A 51 -14.26 -3.19 -23.99
N ARG A 52 -14.83 -3.74 -25.08
CA ARG A 52 -14.04 -4.32 -26.16
C ARG A 52 -13.21 -3.26 -26.88
N ALA A 53 -13.80 -2.12 -27.22
CA ALA A 53 -13.07 -1.01 -27.83
C ALA A 53 -11.94 -0.51 -26.91
N LEU A 54 -12.20 -0.46 -25.60
CA LEU A 54 -11.21 -0.04 -24.61
C LEU A 54 -10.07 -1.06 -24.50
N SER A 55 -10.39 -2.35 -24.49
CA SER A 55 -9.42 -3.45 -24.51
C SER A 55 -8.51 -3.39 -25.74
N ILE A 56 -9.08 -3.16 -26.92
CA ILE A 56 -8.32 -3.01 -28.17
C ILE A 56 -7.36 -1.82 -28.06
N ALA A 57 -7.86 -0.65 -27.62
CA ALA A 57 -7.02 0.53 -27.43
C ALA A 57 -5.90 0.31 -26.40
N PHE A 58 -6.17 -0.45 -25.33
CA PHE A 58 -5.19 -0.77 -24.31
C PHE A 58 -4.04 -1.64 -24.84
N ASN A 59 -4.34 -2.53 -25.79
CA ASN A 59 -3.36 -3.43 -26.42
C ASN A 59 -2.58 -2.76 -27.55
N GLU A 60 -3.24 -1.95 -28.38
CA GLU A 60 -2.64 -1.33 -29.56
C GLU A 60 -1.99 0.03 -29.27
N GLY A 61 -2.44 0.73 -28.24
CA GLY A 61 -2.05 2.10 -27.91
C GLY A 61 -0.91 2.21 -26.90
N SER A 62 0.18 1.45 -27.05
CA SER A 62 1.30 1.48 -26.11
C SER A 62 1.94 2.87 -25.97
N ASP A 63 1.94 3.66 -27.04
CA ASP A 63 2.45 5.04 -27.07
C ASP A 63 1.60 6.04 -26.28
N VAL A 64 0.32 5.72 -26.05
CA VAL A 64 -0.65 6.59 -25.35
C VAL A 64 -1.23 5.94 -24.09
N ILE A 65 -0.68 4.80 -23.66
CA ILE A 65 -1.24 4.00 -22.57
C ILE A 65 -1.33 4.79 -21.26
N GLU A 66 -0.35 5.66 -21.02
CA GLU A 66 -0.30 6.55 -19.87
C GLU A 66 -1.49 7.54 -19.85
N ILE A 67 -1.87 8.06 -21.01
CA ILE A 67 -3.04 8.95 -21.17
C ILE A 67 -4.34 8.18 -20.89
N ILE A 68 -4.45 6.96 -21.43
CA ILE A 68 -5.61 6.07 -21.23
C ILE A 68 -5.77 5.79 -19.73
N LEU A 69 -4.71 5.36 -19.06
CA LEU A 69 -4.68 5.09 -17.61
C LEU A 69 -5.09 6.32 -16.79
N ARG A 70 -4.55 7.50 -17.12
CA ARG A 70 -4.93 8.76 -16.45
C ARG A 70 -6.40 9.10 -16.63
N SER A 71 -6.96 8.84 -17.81
CA SER A 71 -8.38 9.08 -18.05
C SER A 71 -9.29 8.08 -17.33
N LEU A 72 -8.85 6.82 -17.15
CA LEU A 72 -9.62 5.80 -16.42
C LEU A 72 -9.83 6.14 -14.94
N GLN A 73 -8.98 6.98 -14.34
CA GLN A 73 -9.16 7.48 -12.97
C GLN A 73 -10.50 8.21 -12.76
N ARG A 74 -11.11 8.72 -13.84
CA ARG A 74 -12.42 9.41 -13.78
C ARG A 74 -13.60 8.45 -13.79
N ARG A 75 -13.38 7.16 -14.03
CA ARG A 75 -14.44 6.16 -13.98
C ARG A 75 -14.60 5.63 -12.56
N ALA A 76 -15.81 5.78 -12.02
CA ALA A 76 -16.16 5.21 -10.74
C ALA A 76 -16.16 3.67 -10.75
N ILE A 77 -16.42 3.06 -11.92
CA ILE A 77 -16.45 1.60 -12.10
C ILE A 77 -15.70 1.26 -13.38
N ILE A 78 -14.71 0.38 -13.27
CA ILE A 78 -13.96 -0.17 -14.40
C ILE A 78 -14.27 -1.67 -14.52
N PRO A 79 -14.53 -2.20 -15.73
CA PRO A 79 -14.77 -3.64 -15.91
C PRO A 79 -13.59 -4.50 -15.40
N PRO A 80 -13.84 -5.69 -14.83
CA PRO A 80 -12.78 -6.54 -14.27
C PRO A 80 -11.65 -6.89 -15.26
N GLY A 81 -11.99 -7.12 -16.53
CA GLY A 81 -11.00 -7.41 -17.57
C GLY A 81 -10.03 -6.24 -17.79
N ILE A 82 -10.55 -5.01 -17.75
CA ILE A 82 -9.74 -3.80 -17.83
C ILE A 82 -8.94 -3.59 -16.55
N ILE A 83 -9.50 -3.88 -15.36
CA ILE A 83 -8.75 -3.82 -14.09
C ILE A 83 -7.53 -4.76 -14.13
N ALA A 84 -7.69 -5.98 -14.65
CA ALA A 84 -6.56 -6.91 -14.82
C ALA A 84 -5.50 -6.35 -15.80
N ALA A 85 -5.92 -5.73 -16.90
CA ALA A 85 -5.02 -5.08 -17.84
C ALA A 85 -4.26 -3.89 -17.22
N ILE A 86 -4.93 -3.08 -16.38
CA ILE A 86 -4.30 -2.01 -15.61
C ILE A 86 -3.28 -2.59 -14.62
N ALA A 87 -3.61 -3.66 -13.89
CA ALA A 87 -2.69 -4.29 -12.95
C ALA A 87 -1.44 -4.84 -13.65
N ALA A 88 -1.56 -5.33 -14.89
CA ALA A 88 -0.41 -5.73 -15.69
C ALA A 88 0.54 -4.56 -16.06
N ARG A 89 0.08 -3.30 -15.99
CA ARG A 89 0.92 -2.10 -16.19
C ARG A 89 1.69 -1.67 -14.94
N LEU A 90 1.54 -2.35 -13.81
CA LEU A 90 2.41 -2.14 -12.64
C LEU A 90 3.85 -2.64 -12.88
N GLU A 91 4.05 -3.44 -13.93
CA GLU A 91 5.37 -3.91 -14.41
C GLU A 91 5.88 -3.15 -15.63
N ASP A 92 5.20 -2.08 -16.04
CA ASP A 92 5.62 -1.32 -17.21
C ASP A 92 7.01 -0.72 -17.01
N GLN A 93 7.84 -0.71 -18.05
CA GLN A 93 9.21 -0.17 -17.99
C GLN A 93 9.24 1.33 -17.62
N TYR A 94 8.19 2.09 -17.96
CA TYR A 94 8.12 3.51 -17.71
C TYR A 94 7.44 3.82 -16.37
N GLN A 95 8.14 4.59 -15.52
CA GLN A 95 7.63 4.98 -14.19
C GLN A 95 6.30 5.75 -14.26
N ASP A 96 6.10 6.59 -15.28
CA ASP A 96 4.86 7.36 -15.47
C ASP A 96 3.66 6.45 -15.74
N VAL A 97 3.86 5.37 -16.51
CA VAL A 97 2.82 4.36 -16.77
C VAL A 97 2.47 3.61 -15.50
N ARG A 98 3.48 3.17 -14.73
CA ARG A 98 3.26 2.51 -13.42
C ARG A 98 2.50 3.42 -12.46
N GLY A 99 2.88 4.70 -12.40
CA GLY A 99 2.21 5.71 -11.59
C GLY A 99 0.75 5.92 -12.00
N ALA A 100 0.48 6.04 -13.30
CA ALA A 100 -0.88 6.17 -13.81
C ALA A 100 -1.74 4.93 -13.52
N ALA A 101 -1.16 3.73 -13.60
CA ALA A 101 -1.82 2.48 -13.26
C ALA A 101 -2.20 2.41 -11.76
N ILE A 102 -1.29 2.78 -10.86
CA ILE A 102 -1.59 2.86 -9.41
C ILE A 102 -2.79 3.78 -9.15
N GLN A 103 -2.79 4.97 -9.76
CA GLN A 103 -3.88 5.94 -9.54
C GLN A 103 -5.22 5.44 -10.11
N ALA A 104 -5.19 4.75 -11.25
CA ALA A 104 -6.41 4.14 -11.83
C ALA A 104 -6.97 3.03 -10.93
N LEU A 105 -6.11 2.17 -10.35
CA LEU A 105 -6.54 1.15 -9.39
C LEU A 105 -7.05 1.75 -8.08
N ARG A 106 -6.41 2.83 -7.59
CA ARG A 106 -6.83 3.57 -6.39
C ARG A 106 -8.23 4.18 -6.53
N ALA A 107 -8.62 4.59 -7.73
CA ALA A 107 -9.95 5.14 -7.96
C ALA A 107 -11.06 4.09 -7.81
N GLN A 108 -10.73 2.80 -7.78
CA GLN A 108 -11.69 1.73 -7.57
C GLN A 108 -11.83 1.45 -6.06
N SER A 109 -13.08 1.33 -5.59
CA SER A 109 -13.36 1.06 -4.17
C SER A 109 -12.90 -0.32 -3.70
N ALA A 110 -12.88 -1.29 -4.60
CA ALA A 110 -12.37 -2.63 -4.39
C ALA A 110 -11.84 -3.21 -5.71
N LEU A 111 -10.79 -4.03 -5.63
CA LEU A 111 -10.27 -4.79 -6.76
C LEU A 111 -10.79 -6.24 -6.74
N PRO A 112 -10.97 -6.88 -7.91
CA PRO A 112 -11.26 -8.30 -7.98
C PRO A 112 -10.17 -9.14 -7.27
N THR A 113 -10.57 -10.22 -6.60
CA THR A 113 -9.65 -11.09 -5.85
C THR A 113 -8.48 -11.57 -6.71
N GLU A 114 -8.75 -12.00 -7.95
CA GLU A 114 -7.70 -12.46 -8.88
C GLU A 114 -6.69 -11.34 -9.20
N THR A 115 -7.15 -10.09 -9.28
CA THR A 115 -6.26 -8.95 -9.48
C THR A 115 -5.40 -8.69 -8.24
N VAL A 116 -5.98 -8.78 -7.04
CA VAL A 116 -5.21 -8.67 -5.79
C VAL A 116 -4.14 -9.77 -5.72
N THR A 117 -4.50 -11.02 -6.01
CA THR A 117 -3.55 -12.14 -6.07
C THR A 117 -2.42 -11.89 -7.07
N ALA A 118 -2.74 -11.38 -8.26
CA ALA A 118 -1.74 -11.04 -9.26
C ALA A 118 -0.83 -9.89 -8.79
N ILE A 119 -1.35 -8.90 -8.06
CA ILE A 119 -0.53 -7.82 -7.49
C ILE A 119 0.36 -8.36 -6.37
N VAL A 120 -0.13 -9.26 -5.52
CA VAL A 120 0.65 -9.90 -4.47
C VAL A 120 1.81 -10.72 -5.04
N ALA A 121 1.61 -11.44 -6.14
CA ALA A 121 2.68 -12.18 -6.80
C ALA A 121 3.85 -11.28 -7.24
N ARG A 122 3.59 -10.00 -7.56
CA ARG A 122 4.62 -9.01 -7.93
C ARG A 122 5.50 -8.56 -6.77
N LEU A 123 5.11 -8.85 -5.53
CA LEU A 123 5.95 -8.59 -4.37
C LEU A 123 7.21 -9.44 -4.37
N GLU A 124 7.25 -10.56 -5.12
CA GLU A 124 8.43 -11.43 -5.29
C GLU A 124 9.18 -11.17 -6.60
N ASN A 125 8.86 -10.09 -7.32
CA ASN A 125 9.55 -9.77 -8.58
C ASN A 125 11.01 -9.35 -8.32
N GLU A 126 11.93 -9.70 -9.22
CA GLU A 126 13.35 -9.35 -9.10
C GLU A 126 13.60 -7.83 -9.17
N ASP A 127 12.77 -7.09 -9.92
CA ASP A 127 12.85 -5.63 -10.03
C ASP A 127 12.23 -4.96 -8.79
N TRP A 128 13.06 -4.24 -8.02
CA TRP A 128 12.62 -3.51 -6.83
C TRP A 128 11.54 -2.46 -7.12
N GLY A 129 11.57 -1.84 -8.31
CA GLY A 129 10.61 -0.86 -8.76
C GLY A 129 9.23 -1.49 -8.99
N VAL A 130 9.18 -2.73 -9.45
CA VAL A 130 7.95 -3.53 -9.54
C VAL A 130 7.42 -3.86 -8.15
N ARG A 131 8.26 -4.37 -7.25
CA ARG A 131 7.88 -4.68 -5.85
C ARG A 131 7.30 -3.45 -5.14
N HIS A 132 7.99 -2.32 -5.22
CA HIS A 132 7.56 -1.04 -4.66
C HIS A 132 6.22 -0.56 -5.26
N THR A 133 6.03 -0.71 -6.58
CA THR A 133 4.78 -0.34 -7.26
C THR A 133 3.62 -1.23 -6.82
N ALA A 134 3.86 -2.53 -6.65
CA ALA A 134 2.87 -3.48 -6.15
C ALA A 134 2.41 -3.12 -4.72
N ILE A 135 3.34 -2.79 -3.81
CA ILE A 135 2.98 -2.33 -2.45
C ILE A 135 2.11 -1.07 -2.52
N LYS A 136 2.48 -0.09 -3.36
CA LYS A 136 1.68 1.15 -3.52
C LYS A 136 0.27 0.89 -4.06
N ALA A 137 0.11 -0.09 -4.95
CA ALA A 137 -1.19 -0.48 -5.47
C ALA A 137 -2.05 -1.18 -4.39
N LEU A 138 -1.45 -2.04 -3.56
CA LEU A 138 -2.15 -2.70 -2.44
C LEU A 138 -2.52 -1.71 -1.33
N HIS A 139 -1.63 -0.79 -0.98
CA HIS A 139 -1.89 0.29 -0.01
C HIS A 139 -3.08 1.17 -0.39
N ALA A 140 -3.39 1.28 -1.69
CA ALA A 140 -4.54 2.06 -2.14
C ALA A 140 -5.90 1.39 -1.85
N GLN A 141 -5.91 0.14 -1.38
CA GLN A 141 -7.13 -0.61 -1.09
C GLN A 141 -7.56 -0.45 0.37
N SER A 142 -8.86 -0.28 0.58
CA SER A 142 -9.44 -0.04 1.91
C SER A 142 -9.42 -1.26 2.83
N ALA A 143 -9.42 -2.47 2.26
CA ALA A 143 -9.36 -3.73 2.98
C ALA A 143 -8.47 -4.72 2.21
N LEU A 144 -7.58 -5.39 2.93
CA LEU A 144 -6.68 -6.40 2.39
C LEU A 144 -6.88 -7.73 3.14
N PRO A 145 -6.88 -8.87 2.43
CA PRO A 145 -6.84 -10.19 3.07
C PRO A 145 -5.62 -10.33 3.98
N ALA A 146 -5.74 -11.11 5.06
CA ALA A 146 -4.65 -11.32 6.02
C ALA A 146 -3.36 -11.83 5.36
N GLU A 147 -3.49 -12.72 4.37
CA GLU A 147 -2.37 -13.24 3.56
C GLU A 147 -1.66 -12.14 2.77
N THR A 148 -2.41 -11.16 2.26
CA THR A 148 -1.84 -9.99 1.57
C THR A 148 -1.09 -9.09 2.54
N VAL A 149 -1.65 -8.86 3.74
CA VAL A 149 -0.98 -8.09 4.79
C VAL A 149 0.31 -8.78 5.25
N ALA A 150 0.30 -10.11 5.37
CA ALA A 150 1.50 -10.89 5.67
C ALA A 150 2.56 -10.79 4.57
N ALA A 151 2.17 -10.83 3.29
CA ALA A 151 3.09 -10.65 2.17
C ALA A 151 3.71 -9.25 2.15
N ILE A 152 2.96 -8.20 2.48
CA ILE A 152 3.49 -6.85 2.66
C ILE A 152 4.48 -6.80 3.84
N ALA A 153 4.15 -7.45 4.97
CA ALA A 153 5.03 -7.50 6.13
C ALA A 153 6.37 -8.20 5.84
N ALA A 154 6.39 -9.22 4.98
CA ALA A 154 7.64 -9.85 4.54
C ALA A 154 8.57 -8.87 3.81
N ARG A 155 8.03 -7.84 3.16
CA ARG A 155 8.81 -6.78 2.48
C ARG A 155 9.48 -5.78 3.42
N LEU A 156 9.31 -5.90 4.74
CA LEU A 156 10.09 -5.13 5.72
C LEU A 156 11.59 -5.52 5.75
N GLU A 157 11.96 -6.70 5.22
CA GLU A 157 13.37 -7.18 5.07
C GLU A 157 13.79 -7.13 3.60
N ASP A 158 13.03 -6.45 2.74
CA ASP A 158 13.44 -6.31 1.34
C ASP A 158 14.83 -5.69 1.26
N GLU A 159 15.67 -6.15 0.33
CA GLU A 159 17.01 -5.60 0.11
C GLU A 159 16.97 -4.10 -0.23
N ASP A 160 15.91 -3.67 -0.91
CA ASP A 160 15.73 -2.30 -1.36
C ASP A 160 15.03 -1.44 -0.31
N LYS A 161 15.64 -0.29 -0.01
CA LYS A 161 15.16 0.63 1.03
C LYS A 161 13.80 1.25 0.70
N ASP A 162 13.51 1.50 -0.57
CA ASP A 162 12.28 2.16 -1.00
C ASP A 162 11.12 1.16 -0.95
N VAL A 163 11.39 -0.12 -1.23
CA VAL A 163 10.44 -1.22 -1.01
C VAL A 163 10.12 -1.38 0.48
N ARG A 164 11.13 -1.39 1.36
CA ARG A 164 10.91 -1.44 2.82
C ARG A 164 10.09 -0.26 3.31
N TRP A 165 10.39 0.95 2.84
CA TRP A 165 9.65 2.15 3.21
C TRP A 165 8.19 2.09 2.74
N ALA A 166 7.95 1.62 1.51
CA ALA A 166 6.59 1.41 1.03
C ALA A 166 5.82 0.39 1.88
N ALA A 167 6.48 -0.70 2.32
CA ALA A 167 5.86 -1.69 3.20
C ALA A 167 5.47 -1.07 4.55
N ILE A 168 6.33 -0.26 5.15
CA ILE A 168 6.03 0.48 6.39
C ILE A 168 4.78 1.36 6.21
N GLN A 169 4.77 2.20 5.17
CA GLN A 169 3.65 3.10 4.89
C GLN A 169 2.35 2.33 4.60
N ALA A 170 2.45 1.19 3.92
CA ALA A 170 1.31 0.31 3.68
C ALA A 170 0.72 -0.24 4.98
N LEU A 171 1.56 -0.75 5.89
CA LEU A 171 1.13 -1.33 7.16
C LEU A 171 0.59 -0.26 8.13
N GLN A 172 1.20 0.93 8.19
CA GLN A 172 0.74 2.04 9.03
C GLN A 172 -0.65 2.56 8.64
N ALA A 173 -1.02 2.45 7.37
CA ALA A 173 -2.32 2.90 6.88
C ALA A 173 -3.46 1.89 7.12
N LEU A 174 -3.14 0.66 7.54
CA LEU A 174 -4.16 -0.33 7.87
C LEU A 174 -4.85 0.05 9.17
N SER A 175 -6.17 -0.17 9.24
CA SER A 175 -6.93 0.04 10.48
C SER A 175 -6.69 -1.09 11.50
N ALA A 176 -6.32 -2.28 11.03
CA ALA A 176 -6.03 -3.44 11.87
C ALA A 176 -4.98 -4.33 11.21
N LEU A 177 -4.12 -4.93 12.04
CA LEU A 177 -3.21 -6.00 11.63
C LEU A 177 -3.73 -7.35 12.14
N PRO A 178 -3.62 -8.43 11.36
CA PRO A 178 -3.76 -9.78 11.88
C PRO A 178 -2.76 -10.04 13.01
N ALA A 179 -3.17 -10.79 14.04
CA ALA A 179 -2.35 -11.02 15.23
C ALA A 179 -1.05 -11.78 14.89
N GLU A 180 -1.12 -12.74 13.97
CA GLU A 180 0.05 -13.47 13.48
C GLU A 180 1.03 -12.53 12.78
N THR A 181 0.53 -11.62 11.93
CA THR A 181 1.37 -10.64 11.23
C THR A 181 2.01 -9.67 12.20
N ALA A 182 1.28 -9.17 13.20
CA ALA A 182 1.84 -8.30 14.23
C ALA A 182 2.96 -8.99 15.02
N THR A 183 2.83 -10.28 15.30
CA THR A 183 3.87 -11.07 15.97
C THR A 183 5.10 -11.24 15.07
N ALA A 184 4.90 -11.51 13.78
CA ALA A 184 5.99 -11.60 12.80
C ALA A 184 6.72 -10.25 12.63
N ILE A 185 5.98 -9.15 12.61
CA ILE A 185 6.52 -7.78 12.59
C ILE A 185 7.33 -7.52 13.87
N ALA A 186 6.82 -7.90 15.05
CA ALA A 186 7.50 -7.71 16.33
C ALA A 186 8.82 -8.50 16.44
N ALA A 187 8.91 -9.67 15.81
CA ALA A 187 10.17 -10.42 15.74
C ALA A 187 11.31 -9.64 15.03
N ARG A 188 10.96 -8.63 14.23
CA ARG A 188 11.92 -7.81 13.48
C ARG A 188 12.40 -6.58 14.25
N LEU A 189 11.93 -6.37 15.48
CA LEU A 189 12.44 -5.33 16.38
C LEU A 189 13.92 -5.56 16.76
N GLU A 190 14.42 -6.78 16.60
CA GLU A 190 15.84 -7.11 16.79
C GLU A 190 16.74 -6.56 15.67
N ASP A 191 16.17 -6.24 14.49
CA ASP A 191 16.91 -5.73 13.35
C ASP A 191 17.25 -4.23 13.53
N TRP A 192 18.55 -3.92 13.50
CA TRP A 192 19.11 -2.63 13.92
C TRP A 192 18.70 -1.47 13.00
N GLY A 193 18.26 -1.73 11.77
CA GLY A 193 17.86 -0.69 10.81
C GLY A 193 16.38 -0.28 10.83
N MET A 194 15.49 -1.13 11.35
CA MET A 194 14.03 -0.97 11.18
C MET A 194 13.27 -0.89 12.50
N GLY A 195 13.93 -1.09 13.64
CA GLY A 195 13.30 -1.17 14.96
C GLY A 195 12.34 -0.01 15.27
N ARG A 196 12.72 1.24 14.97
CA ARG A 196 11.84 2.41 15.15
C ARG A 196 10.57 2.32 14.30
N ALA A 197 10.71 2.15 12.98
CA ALA A 197 9.56 2.08 12.08
C ALA A 197 8.63 0.89 12.40
N VAL A 198 9.22 -0.25 12.80
CA VAL A 198 8.48 -1.43 13.26
C VAL A 198 7.73 -1.14 14.56
N SER A 199 8.37 -0.45 15.51
CA SER A 199 7.74 0.02 16.75
C SER A 199 6.57 0.96 16.45
N ASP A 200 6.74 1.92 15.54
CA ASP A 200 5.69 2.86 15.13
C ASP A 200 4.48 2.14 14.52
N ILE A 201 4.70 1.17 13.63
CA ILE A 201 3.62 0.33 13.07
C ILE A 201 2.86 -0.34 14.21
N LEU A 202 3.55 -1.02 15.13
CA LEU A 202 2.91 -1.76 16.21
C LEU A 202 2.12 -0.82 17.14
N ARG A 203 2.63 0.37 17.43
CA ARG A 203 1.97 1.36 18.30
C ARG A 203 0.64 1.87 17.75
N LEU A 204 0.48 1.95 16.43
CA LEU A 204 -0.80 2.30 15.81
C LEU A 204 -1.89 1.25 16.05
N HIS A 205 -1.51 0.03 16.45
CA HIS A 205 -2.42 -1.07 16.74
C HIS A 205 -2.45 -1.40 18.25
N THR A 206 -3.00 -0.48 19.04
CA THR A 206 -2.94 -0.43 20.52
C THR A 206 -3.25 -1.75 21.23
N THR A 207 -4.27 -2.49 20.79
CA THR A 207 -4.66 -3.78 21.40
C THR A 207 -3.57 -4.85 21.25
N LEU A 208 -2.95 -4.91 20.07
CA LEU A 208 -1.87 -5.86 19.79
C LEU A 208 -0.56 -5.40 20.43
N TYR A 209 -0.27 -4.10 20.38
CA TYR A 209 0.87 -3.49 21.06
C TYR A 209 0.90 -3.84 22.55
N TYR A 210 -0.24 -3.72 23.24
CA TYR A 210 -0.38 -4.11 24.64
C TYR A 210 -0.10 -5.59 24.88
N THR A 211 -0.57 -6.45 23.97
CA THR A 211 -0.37 -7.90 24.07
C THR A 211 1.12 -8.23 23.94
N LEU A 212 1.83 -7.54 23.04
CA LEU A 212 3.27 -7.67 22.84
C LEU A 212 4.09 -7.11 24.01
N LEU A 213 3.67 -5.97 24.59
CA LEU A 213 4.28 -5.39 25.81
C LEU A 213 4.17 -6.28 27.05
N ARG A 214 3.26 -7.25 27.05
CA ARG A 214 3.11 -8.25 28.13
C ARG A 214 3.75 -9.59 27.80
N GLY A 215 4.17 -9.77 26.55
CA GLY A 215 4.74 -11.01 26.04
C GLY A 215 6.26 -10.98 25.99
N SER A 216 6.81 -11.89 25.18
CA SER A 216 8.26 -12.04 24.98
C SER A 216 8.92 -10.83 24.31
N TYR A 217 8.17 -10.04 23.54
CA TYR A 217 8.69 -8.87 22.79
C TYR A 217 8.79 -7.59 23.63
N ALA A 218 8.30 -7.59 24.87
CA ALA A 218 8.28 -6.41 25.73
C ALA A 218 9.66 -5.76 25.85
N HIS A 219 10.70 -6.55 26.10
CA HIS A 219 12.06 -6.05 26.27
C HIS A 219 12.61 -5.34 25.01
N LEU A 220 12.23 -5.78 23.80
CA LEU A 220 12.64 -5.17 22.54
C LEU A 220 11.92 -3.85 22.28
N LEU A 221 10.62 -3.79 22.58
CA LEU A 221 9.84 -2.57 22.52
C LEU A 221 10.40 -1.51 23.48
N TYR A 222 10.68 -1.91 24.73
CA TYR A 222 11.33 -1.04 25.71
C TYR A 222 12.71 -0.56 25.25
N ARG A 223 13.56 -1.47 24.75
CA ARG A 223 14.91 -1.12 24.27
C ARG A 223 14.86 -0.16 23.09
N THR A 224 13.95 -0.38 22.15
CA THR A 224 13.77 0.48 20.97
C THR A 224 13.36 1.88 21.40
N ALA A 225 12.33 1.97 22.23
CA ALA A 225 11.78 3.25 22.61
C ALA A 225 12.74 3.98 23.61
N LEU A 226 13.53 3.27 24.42
CA LEU A 226 14.61 3.87 25.21
C LEU A 226 15.68 4.51 24.31
N ARG A 227 16.04 3.85 23.21
CA ARG A 227 16.96 4.43 22.21
C ARG A 227 16.39 5.72 21.63
N GLU A 228 15.12 5.71 21.25
CA GLU A 228 14.42 6.88 20.71
C GLU A 228 14.42 8.07 21.69
N SER A 229 14.29 7.81 23.00
CA SER A 229 14.33 8.88 24.03
C SER A 229 15.65 9.65 24.11
N PHE A 230 16.74 9.12 23.55
CA PHE A 230 18.02 9.85 23.43
C PHE A 230 18.08 10.75 22.19
N GLU A 231 17.24 10.50 21.20
CA GLU A 231 17.18 11.25 19.94
C GLU A 231 16.04 12.28 19.96
N GLU A 232 14.97 12.00 20.71
CA GLU A 232 13.75 12.80 20.78
C GLU A 232 13.33 13.08 22.21
N GLN A 233 12.68 14.23 22.40
CA GLN A 233 12.06 14.56 23.67
C GLN A 233 10.79 13.72 23.86
N GLN A 234 10.94 12.57 24.51
CA GLN A 234 9.83 11.70 24.89
C GLN A 234 9.69 11.62 26.41
N SER A 235 8.45 11.55 26.90
CA SER A 235 8.16 11.35 28.32
C SER A 235 7.20 10.19 28.51
N TRP A 236 7.60 9.24 29.35
CA TRP A 236 6.85 8.02 29.60
C TRP A 236 6.50 7.93 31.07
N TYR A 237 5.22 7.71 31.36
CA TYR A 237 4.75 7.64 32.73
C TYR A 237 3.54 6.73 32.86
N ILE A 238 3.31 6.26 34.08
CA ILE A 238 2.12 5.51 34.43
C ILE A 238 1.24 6.45 35.25
N ASP A 239 -0.02 6.58 34.85
CA ASP A 239 -1.04 7.24 35.66
C ASP A 239 -2.22 6.29 35.85
N GLY A 240 -2.49 5.96 37.12
CA GLY A 240 -3.48 4.96 37.52
C GLY A 240 -3.26 3.60 36.83
N SER A 241 -4.25 3.21 36.04
CA SER A 241 -4.23 1.99 35.23
C SER A 241 -3.87 2.27 33.77
N HIS A 242 -3.04 3.27 33.46
CA HIS A 242 -2.68 3.62 32.08
C HIS A 242 -1.18 3.98 31.96
N PHE A 243 -0.57 3.57 30.86
CA PHE A 243 0.79 3.89 30.42
C PHE A 243 0.68 4.95 29.34
N TYR A 244 1.45 6.01 29.49
CA TYR A 244 1.50 7.12 28.57
C TYR A 244 2.86 7.17 27.93
N VAL A 245 2.88 7.36 26.62
CA VAL A 245 4.07 7.79 25.89
C VAL A 245 3.74 9.06 25.15
N SER A 246 4.35 10.14 25.60
CA SER A 246 4.26 11.46 24.98
C SER A 246 5.45 11.67 24.07
N THR A 247 5.21 11.91 22.79
CA THR A 247 6.16 12.50 21.84
C THR A 247 5.72 13.94 21.52
N PRO A 248 6.56 14.75 20.84
CA PRO A 248 6.17 16.10 20.42
C PRO A 248 4.98 16.13 19.46
N GLU A 249 4.80 15.10 18.62
CA GLU A 249 3.67 15.02 17.70
C GLU A 249 2.41 14.37 18.30
N GLN A 250 2.55 13.45 19.27
CA GLN A 250 1.42 12.66 19.75
C GLN A 250 1.58 12.15 21.19
N ILE A 251 0.48 12.13 21.94
CA ILE A 251 0.38 11.37 23.19
C ILE A 251 -0.37 10.08 22.89
N THR A 252 0.29 8.94 23.12
CA THR A 252 -0.35 7.62 23.09
C THR A 252 -0.62 7.19 24.52
N GLU A 253 -1.89 6.92 24.84
CA GLU A 253 -2.29 6.32 26.12
C GLU A 253 -2.67 4.86 25.94
N SER A 254 -2.44 4.04 26.96
CA SER A 254 -2.72 2.61 26.91
C SER A 254 -3.06 2.05 28.30
N PRO A 255 -4.18 1.34 28.49
CA PRO A 255 -4.53 0.77 29.79
C PRO A 255 -3.49 -0.28 30.26
N ILE A 256 -3.19 -0.28 31.56
CA ILE A 256 -2.36 -1.22 32.30
C ILE A 256 -3.22 -1.88 33.39
N HIS A 257 -3.37 -3.20 33.34
CA HIS A 257 -3.71 -3.99 34.51
C HIS A 257 -2.44 -4.41 35.29
N PRO A 258 -2.23 -3.97 36.55
CA PRO A 258 -1.05 -4.34 37.33
C PRO A 258 -1.18 -5.72 38.01
N PRO A 259 -0.08 -6.48 38.27
CA PRO A 259 1.27 -6.38 37.71
C PRO A 259 1.87 -7.73 37.23
N ARG A 260 2.56 -7.71 36.08
CA ARG A 260 3.65 -8.68 35.75
C ARG A 260 4.85 -8.05 35.03
N ILE A 261 4.82 -6.76 34.70
CA ILE A 261 5.98 -6.09 34.11
C ILE A 261 6.84 -5.57 35.26
N ASN A 262 7.89 -6.32 35.61
CA ASN A 262 8.91 -5.82 36.52
C ASN A 262 9.83 -4.87 35.75
N ILE A 263 9.41 -3.61 35.66
CA ILE A 263 10.16 -2.54 35.01
C ILE A 263 11.59 -2.43 35.60
N GLY A 264 11.76 -2.68 36.89
CA GLY A 264 13.07 -2.68 37.56
C GLY A 264 14.02 -3.80 37.10
N ALA A 265 13.49 -4.99 36.78
CA ALA A 265 14.29 -6.08 36.19
C ALA A 265 14.71 -5.76 34.75
N MET A 266 13.86 -5.05 33.99
CA MET A 266 14.18 -4.62 32.62
C MET A 266 15.26 -3.52 32.58
N PHE A 267 15.28 -2.60 33.55
CA PHE A 267 16.34 -1.59 33.68
C PHE A 267 17.64 -2.16 34.27
N GLY A 268 17.59 -3.27 35.01
CA GLY A 268 18.78 -3.90 35.61
C GLY A 268 19.77 -4.51 34.60
N GLU A 269 19.31 -4.84 33.39
CA GLU A 269 20.15 -5.39 32.31
C GLU A 269 20.71 -4.32 31.36
N VAL A 270 20.13 -3.12 31.34
CA VAL A 270 20.67 -1.99 30.57
C VAL A 270 21.74 -1.30 31.42
N LYS A 271 22.95 -1.86 31.43
CA LYS A 271 24.12 -1.11 31.92
C LYS A 271 24.28 0.13 31.04
N ALA A 272 24.25 1.31 31.65
CA ALA A 272 24.75 2.51 31.00
C ALA A 272 26.13 2.18 30.38
N PRO A 273 26.41 2.52 29.11
CA PRO A 273 27.75 2.36 28.58
C PRO A 273 28.70 3.08 29.53
N ASN A 274 29.77 2.39 29.91
CA ASN A 274 30.73 2.90 30.87
C ASN A 274 31.35 4.18 30.27
N MET A 275 30.86 5.35 30.70
CA MET A 275 31.26 6.65 30.13
C MET A 275 32.70 7.06 30.50
N SER A 276 33.44 6.18 31.20
CA SER A 276 34.85 6.37 31.53
C SER A 276 35.78 6.42 30.30
N HIS A 277 35.35 5.92 29.14
CA HIS A 277 36.13 6.04 27.89
C HIS A 277 35.81 7.28 27.04
N LEU A 278 34.75 8.04 27.35
CA LEU A 278 34.37 9.26 26.59
C LEU A 278 34.93 10.56 27.21
N LEU A 279 35.52 10.49 28.41
CA LEU A 279 36.19 11.62 29.06
C LEU A 279 37.73 11.55 28.99
N ALA A 280 38.27 10.61 28.21
CA ALA A 280 39.71 10.41 28.07
C ALA A 280 40.12 10.22 26.61
N SER A 281 39.84 11.21 25.76
CA SER A 281 40.56 11.52 24.52
C SER A 281 39.99 12.76 23.86
#